data_AF-A0A6A6TRF6-F1
#
_entry.id   AF-A0A6A6TRF6-F1
#
_cell.length_a   1.000
_cell.length_b   1.000
_cell.length_c   1.000
_cell.angle_alpha   90.00
_cell.angle_beta   90.00
_cell.angle_gamma   90.00
#
_symmetry.space_group_name_H-M   'P 1'
#
loop_
_entity.id
_entity.type
_entity.pdbx_description
1 polymer ?
#
loop_
_entity_poly.entity_id
_entity_poly.type
_entity_poly.pdbx_seq_one_letter_code
_entity_poly.pdbx_strand_id
1 'polypeptide(L)'
;MFSPTLSLLLTAALALAIPTPHLAARQNTTNIVLHVTDFTAFMADPTIEGTQSNLSFRITDPRPDFYGAADCVVPPTYFNLYAISALFDYCGPSGSEFSYRFFETGLQVRRSWRIDSNTTLTGSSIQQTAWTEGSNATKLPNGRVFARKSEWLFPLGKLQTGS
;
A
#
# COMPACT_ATOMS: atom_id res chain seq x y z
N MET A 1 41.90 -76.59 -6.06
CA MET A 1 40.80 -76.06 -6.90
C MET A 1 40.59 -74.63 -6.50
N PHE A 2 41.00 -73.69 -7.35
CA PHE A 2 40.77 -72.26 -7.17
C PHE A 2 39.43 -71.90 -7.82
N SER A 3 38.60 -71.10 -7.13
CA SER A 3 37.61 -70.27 -7.82
C SER A 3 37.26 -69.03 -6.98
N PRO A 4 37.00 -67.87 -7.63
CA PRO A 4 37.14 -66.52 -7.08
C PRO A 4 35.77 -65.87 -6.80
N THR A 5 35.78 -64.58 -6.42
CA THR A 5 34.74 -63.50 -6.50
C THR A 5 34.71 -62.77 -5.16
N LEU A 6 35.41 -61.65 -4.94
CA LEU A 6 35.52 -60.38 -5.67
C LEU A 6 34.19 -59.63 -5.80
N SER A 7 34.14 -58.51 -5.08
CA SER A 7 33.45 -57.25 -5.41
C SER A 7 31.96 -57.31 -5.73
N LEU A 8 31.14 -56.89 -4.77
CA LEU A 8 29.97 -56.05 -5.06
C LEU A 8 29.42 -55.55 -3.73
N LEU A 9 29.58 -54.25 -3.45
CA LEU A 9 28.65 -53.39 -2.71
C LEU A 9 29.33 -52.03 -2.48
N LEU A 10 29.59 -51.32 -3.58
CA LEU A 10 29.98 -49.91 -3.54
C LEU A 10 29.19 -49.17 -4.62
N THR A 11 27.94 -48.83 -4.33
CA THR A 11 27.19 -47.74 -5.02
C THR A 11 25.81 -47.60 -4.36
N ALA A 12 25.73 -46.83 -3.29
CA ALA A 12 24.47 -46.31 -2.78
C ALA A 12 24.68 -44.91 -2.19
N ALA A 13 25.16 -43.99 -3.02
CA ALA A 13 25.11 -42.56 -2.72
C ALA A 13 25.21 -41.81 -4.04
N LEU A 14 24.09 -41.28 -4.51
CA LEU A 14 23.90 -40.05 -5.28
C LEU A 14 22.48 -40.08 -5.85
N ALA A 15 21.47 -39.99 -4.97
CA ALA A 15 20.16 -39.57 -5.41
C ALA A 15 20.27 -38.09 -5.79
N LEU A 16 19.97 -37.80 -7.06
CA LEU A 16 20.03 -36.50 -7.68
C LEU A 16 19.19 -35.49 -6.88
N ALA A 17 19.84 -34.55 -6.20
CA ALA A 17 19.23 -33.27 -5.90
C ALA A 17 19.18 -32.48 -7.21
N ILE A 18 18.09 -32.66 -7.97
CA ILE A 18 17.80 -31.78 -9.12
C ILE A 18 17.44 -30.42 -8.50
N PRO A 19 18.23 -29.36 -8.71
CA PRO A 19 17.82 -28.03 -8.31
C PRO A 19 16.60 -27.69 -9.18
N THR A 20 15.42 -27.66 -8.58
CA THR A 20 14.25 -27.06 -9.20
C THR A 20 14.62 -25.60 -9.49
N PRO A 21 14.57 -25.15 -10.76
CA PRO A 21 14.75 -23.74 -11.04
C PRO A 21 13.58 -23.02 -10.36
N HIS A 22 13.88 -22.31 -9.27
CA HIS A 22 12.98 -21.30 -8.74
C HIS A 22 12.80 -20.26 -9.85
N LEU A 23 11.76 -20.47 -10.67
CA LEU A 23 11.14 -19.43 -11.47
C LEU A 23 10.64 -18.36 -10.49
N ALA A 24 11.55 -17.48 -10.08
CA ALA A 24 11.16 -16.19 -9.56
C ALA A 24 10.36 -15.53 -10.70
N ALA A 25 9.04 -15.49 -10.55
CA ALA A 25 8.17 -14.77 -11.47
C ALA A 25 8.72 -13.34 -11.55
N ARG A 26 9.30 -12.99 -12.71
CA ARG A 26 9.84 -11.65 -12.98
C ARG A 26 8.73 -10.65 -12.66
N GLN A 27 8.90 -9.87 -11.59
CA GLN A 27 7.97 -8.82 -11.22
C GLN A 27 7.96 -7.80 -12.36
N ASN A 28 6.94 -7.81 -13.20
CA ASN A 28 6.67 -6.69 -14.09
C ASN A 28 6.22 -5.52 -13.21
N THR A 29 7.18 -4.68 -12.82
CA THR A 29 6.91 -3.38 -12.21
C THR A 29 6.14 -2.54 -13.22
N THR A 30 4.97 -2.04 -12.83
CA THR A 30 4.23 -1.10 -13.67
C THR A 30 4.79 0.32 -13.46
N ASN A 31 5.00 1.07 -14.54
CA ASN A 31 5.40 2.49 -14.48
C ASN A 31 4.22 3.41 -14.11
N ILE A 32 3.36 2.98 -13.20
CA ILE A 32 2.18 3.73 -12.75
C ILE A 32 2.56 4.40 -11.44
N VAL A 33 2.45 5.73 -11.38
CA VAL A 33 2.71 6.52 -10.18
C VAL A 33 1.45 7.30 -9.86
N LEU A 34 0.92 7.10 -8.66
CA LEU A 34 -0.14 7.95 -8.12
C LEU A 34 0.48 9.14 -7.39
N HIS A 35 -0.14 10.29 -7.54
CA HIS A 35 0.30 11.54 -6.97
C HIS A 35 -0.62 11.90 -5.81
N VAL A 36 -0.07 12.07 -4.61
CA VAL A 36 -0.80 12.56 -3.44
C VAL A 36 -0.37 13.98 -3.13
N THR A 37 -1.32 14.90 -3.15
CA THR A 37 -1.10 16.33 -2.85
C THR A 37 -1.96 16.77 -1.66
N ASP A 38 -1.60 17.93 -1.10
CA ASP A 38 -2.39 18.63 -0.09
C ASP A 38 -2.70 17.81 1.16
N PHE A 39 -1.80 16.89 1.51
CA PHE A 39 -2.00 15.98 2.63
C PHE A 39 -1.98 16.71 3.97
N THR A 40 -3.09 16.59 4.71
CA THR A 40 -3.24 17.05 6.08
C THR A 40 -4.03 16.03 6.90
N ALA A 41 -3.55 15.70 8.08
CA ALA A 41 -4.27 14.91 9.08
C ALA A 41 -4.19 15.63 10.42
N PHE A 42 -5.32 15.82 11.09
CA PHE A 42 -5.35 16.24 12.49
C PHE A 42 -5.84 15.09 13.36
N MET A 43 -5.01 14.66 14.28
CA MET A 43 -5.34 13.66 15.30
C MET A 43 -5.65 14.37 16.61
N ALA A 44 -6.93 14.36 17.00
CA ALA A 44 -7.37 14.93 18.26
C ALA A 44 -6.75 14.20 19.47
N ASP A 45 -6.43 14.94 20.52
CA ASP A 45 -6.14 14.36 21.83
C ASP A 45 -7.46 13.85 22.44
N PRO A 46 -7.58 12.53 22.72
CA PRO A 46 -8.82 11.97 23.25
C PRO A 46 -9.14 12.44 24.67
N THR A 47 -8.21 13.11 25.35
CA THR A 47 -8.42 13.64 26.71
C THR A 47 -9.03 15.05 26.71
N ILE A 48 -9.15 15.70 25.55
CA ILE A 48 -9.64 17.09 25.43
C ILE A 48 -11.02 17.08 24.79
N GLU A 49 -12.02 17.38 25.62
CA GLU A 49 -13.43 17.38 25.23
C GLU A 49 -13.71 18.30 24.03
N GLY A 50 -14.59 17.85 23.14
CA GLY A 50 -15.02 18.61 21.96
C GLY A 50 -14.02 18.63 20.80
N THR A 51 -12.82 18.05 20.96
CA THR A 51 -11.84 18.02 19.87
C THR A 51 -12.13 16.88 18.90
N GLN A 52 -12.08 17.18 17.60
CA GLN A 52 -12.41 16.23 16.52
C GLN A 52 -11.22 16.06 15.57
N SER A 53 -10.92 14.82 15.21
CA SER A 53 -9.92 14.47 14.20
C SER A 53 -10.44 14.73 12.80
N ASN A 54 -9.56 14.91 11.83
CA ASN A 54 -9.91 15.00 10.40
C ASN A 54 -8.74 14.59 9.50
N LEU A 55 -9.03 14.26 8.25
CA LEU A 55 -8.05 13.90 7.23
C LEU A 55 -8.48 14.50 5.89
N SER A 56 -7.55 15.05 5.13
CA SER A 56 -7.80 15.48 3.77
C SER A 56 -6.53 15.35 2.93
N PHE A 57 -6.69 14.85 1.70
CA PHE A 57 -5.67 14.87 0.67
C PHE A 57 -6.31 14.58 -0.69
N ARG A 58 -5.58 14.84 -1.77
CA ARG A 58 -6.00 14.51 -3.12
C ARG A 58 -5.12 13.42 -3.69
N ILE A 59 -5.72 12.40 -4.33
CA ILE A 59 -5.00 11.40 -5.14
C ILE A 59 -5.27 11.69 -6.61
N THR A 60 -4.23 11.64 -7.43
CA THR A 60 -4.32 11.78 -8.89
C THR A 60 -3.53 10.67 -9.58
N ASP A 61 -4.08 10.11 -10.66
CA ASP A 61 -3.31 9.40 -11.67
C ASP A 61 -3.14 10.31 -12.88
N PRO A 62 -1.92 10.77 -13.18
CA PRO A 62 -1.68 11.81 -14.18
C PRO A 62 -1.64 11.27 -15.61
N ARG A 63 -1.74 9.95 -15.83
CA ARG A 63 -1.61 9.37 -17.17
C ARG A 63 -2.79 9.80 -18.04
N PRO A 64 -2.59 10.40 -19.23
CA PRO A 64 -3.68 10.97 -20.03
C PRO A 64 -4.85 10.02 -20.30
N ASP A 65 -4.57 8.78 -20.71
CA ASP A 65 -5.59 7.78 -21.06
C ASP A 65 -6.30 7.18 -19.84
N PHE A 66 -5.74 7.39 -18.65
CA PHE A 66 -6.26 6.87 -17.40
C PHE A 66 -6.48 7.99 -16.39
N TYR A 67 -6.59 9.24 -16.82
CA TYR A 67 -6.62 10.34 -15.86
C TYR A 67 -7.78 10.17 -14.88
N GLY A 68 -7.48 10.30 -13.60
CA GLY A 68 -8.47 10.20 -12.54
C GLY A 68 -7.96 10.94 -11.32
N ALA A 69 -8.84 11.63 -10.62
CA ALA A 69 -8.50 12.30 -9.39
C ALA A 69 -9.66 12.24 -8.41
N ALA A 70 -9.35 12.12 -7.12
CA ALA A 70 -10.34 12.09 -6.05
C ALA A 70 -9.79 12.78 -4.80
N ASP A 71 -10.67 13.48 -4.09
CA ASP A 71 -10.39 14.03 -2.78
C ASP A 71 -10.80 13.00 -1.71
N CYS A 72 -9.85 12.63 -0.86
CA CYS A 72 -10.02 11.69 0.23
C CYS A 72 -10.21 12.49 1.52
N VAL A 73 -11.45 12.58 1.99
CA VAL A 73 -11.80 13.45 3.12
C VAL A 73 -12.47 12.64 4.22
N VAL A 74 -11.89 12.66 5.41
CA VAL A 74 -12.57 12.29 6.65
C VAL A 74 -13.03 13.59 7.31
N PRO A 75 -14.34 13.88 7.34
CA PRO A 75 -14.85 15.07 8.00
C PRO A 75 -14.55 15.03 9.51
N PRO A 76 -14.68 16.18 10.21
CA PRO A 76 -14.47 16.24 11.65
C PRO A 76 -15.22 15.12 12.40
N THR A 77 -14.48 14.34 13.18
CA THR A 77 -14.98 13.13 13.82
C THR A 77 -14.33 12.88 15.17
N TYR A 78 -15.07 12.30 16.10
CA TYR A 78 -14.55 11.89 17.41
C TYR A 78 -13.80 10.55 17.36
N PHE A 79 -13.84 9.86 16.21
CA PHE A 79 -13.14 8.60 16.04
C PHE A 79 -11.66 8.81 15.72
N ASN A 80 -10.83 7.85 16.14
CA ASN A 80 -9.42 7.79 15.78
C ASN A 80 -9.29 7.53 14.27
N LEU A 81 -8.50 8.34 13.55
CA LEU A 81 -8.35 8.19 12.10
C LEU A 81 -7.78 6.81 11.71
N TYR A 82 -6.90 6.23 12.52
CA TYR A 82 -6.37 4.88 12.27
C TYR A 82 -7.44 3.79 12.40
N ALA A 83 -8.50 4.04 13.17
CA ALA A 83 -9.63 3.13 13.28
C ALA A 83 -10.57 3.27 12.08
N ILE A 84 -10.82 4.50 11.62
CA ILE A 84 -11.65 4.76 10.42
C ILE A 84 -11.03 4.10 9.20
N SER A 85 -9.73 4.31 8.99
CA SER A 85 -8.99 3.71 7.89
C SER A 85 -8.24 2.45 8.31
N ALA A 86 -8.83 1.65 9.21
CA ALA A 86 -8.29 0.33 9.54
C ALA A 86 -8.37 -0.60 8.31
N LEU A 87 -9.42 -0.44 7.51
CA LEU A 87 -9.62 -1.02 6.18
C LEU A 87 -9.42 0.05 5.09
N PHE A 88 -9.48 -0.36 3.82
CA PHE A 88 -9.49 0.58 2.71
C PHE A 88 -10.80 1.37 2.71
N ASP A 89 -10.67 2.69 2.80
CA ASP A 89 -11.76 3.64 2.68
C ASP A 89 -11.74 4.28 1.28
N TYR A 90 -12.91 4.60 0.74
CA TYR A 90 -13.04 5.12 -0.62
C TYR A 90 -12.94 6.65 -0.63
N CYS A 91 -12.23 7.20 -1.62
CA CYS A 91 -12.14 8.65 -1.79
C CYS A 91 -13.33 9.15 -2.62
N GLY A 92 -14.06 10.16 -2.13
CA GLY A 92 -15.26 10.65 -2.80
C GLY A 92 -16.49 9.72 -2.61
N PRO A 93 -17.50 9.78 -3.49
CA PRO A 93 -18.70 8.98 -3.36
C PRO A 93 -18.40 7.47 -3.46
N SER A 94 -19.20 6.66 -2.76
CA SER A 94 -19.06 5.20 -2.72
C SER A 94 -18.94 4.58 -4.11
N GLY A 95 -17.93 3.73 -4.33
CA GLY A 95 -17.65 3.10 -5.63
C GLY A 95 -16.60 3.84 -6.47
N SER A 96 -15.84 4.77 -5.88
CA SER A 96 -14.74 5.42 -6.57
C SER A 96 -13.59 4.45 -6.88
N GLU A 97 -12.84 4.79 -7.93
CA GLU A 97 -11.65 4.05 -8.35
C GLU A 97 -10.48 4.20 -7.35
N PHE A 98 -10.57 5.15 -6.42
CA PHE A 98 -9.50 5.47 -5.47
C PHE A 98 -9.89 5.08 -4.06
N SER A 99 -9.03 4.34 -3.39
CA SER A 99 -9.17 4.04 -1.97
C SER A 99 -7.85 4.19 -1.24
N TYR A 100 -7.92 4.36 0.08
CA TYR A 100 -6.75 4.60 0.90
C TYR A 100 -6.85 3.92 2.26
N ARG A 101 -5.70 3.79 2.91
CA ARG A 101 -5.58 3.34 4.29
C ARG A 101 -4.55 4.23 4.98
N PHE A 102 -4.97 4.96 6.01
CA PHE A 102 -4.07 5.75 6.85
C PHE A 102 -3.79 5.02 8.17
N PHE A 103 -2.53 4.93 8.55
CA PHE A 103 -2.09 4.24 9.76
C PHE A 103 -0.87 4.96 10.34
N GLU A 104 -0.49 4.59 11.55
CA GLU A 104 0.48 5.35 12.35
C GLU A 104 1.78 5.72 11.63
N THR A 105 2.29 4.79 10.82
CA THR A 105 3.59 4.91 10.17
C THR A 105 3.51 5.23 8.69
N GLY A 106 2.31 5.35 8.09
CA GLY A 106 2.21 5.40 6.64
C GLY A 106 0.84 5.74 6.07
N LEU A 107 0.86 5.97 4.77
CA LEU A 107 -0.32 6.02 3.91
C LEU A 107 -0.18 4.92 2.87
N GLN A 108 -1.24 4.16 2.66
CA GLN A 108 -1.38 3.25 1.54
C GLN A 108 -2.48 3.77 0.64
N VAL A 109 -2.20 3.89 -0.65
CA VAL A 109 -3.16 4.30 -1.67
C VAL A 109 -3.38 3.16 -2.65
N ARG A 110 -4.58 3.11 -3.20
CA ARG A 110 -5.03 2.08 -4.11
C ARG A 110 -5.84 2.71 -5.23
N ARG A 111 -5.62 2.22 -6.45
CA ARG A 111 -6.45 2.55 -7.59
C ARG A 111 -6.94 1.29 -8.29
N SER A 112 -8.20 1.28 -8.67
CA SER A 112 -8.85 0.24 -9.46
C SER A 112 -9.21 0.78 -10.85
N TRP A 113 -9.01 -0.04 -11.88
CA TRP A 113 -9.43 0.23 -13.26
C TRP A 113 -10.34 -0.88 -13.73
N ARG A 114 -11.49 -0.50 -14.29
CA ARG A 114 -12.38 -1.45 -14.95
C ARG A 114 -11.88 -1.69 -16.37
N ILE A 115 -11.51 -2.93 -16.69
CA ILE A 115 -11.04 -3.31 -18.03
C ILE A 115 -12.21 -3.73 -18.91
N ASP A 116 -13.16 -4.45 -18.32
CA ASP A 116 -14.40 -4.88 -18.96
C ASP A 116 -15.54 -5.01 -17.92
N SER A 117 -16.66 -5.63 -18.26
CA SER A 117 -17.79 -5.76 -17.33
C SER A 117 -17.45 -6.58 -16.08
N ASN A 118 -16.48 -7.49 -16.13
CA ASN A 118 -16.20 -8.49 -15.10
C ASN A 118 -14.77 -8.38 -14.53
N THR A 119 -13.87 -7.67 -15.21
CA THR A 119 -12.45 -7.61 -14.85
C THR A 119 -12.09 -6.24 -14.28
N THR A 120 -11.62 -6.23 -13.03
CA THR A 120 -11.03 -5.04 -12.41
C THR A 120 -9.55 -5.28 -12.13
N LEU A 121 -8.68 -4.39 -12.60
CA LEU A 121 -7.28 -4.37 -12.19
C LEU A 121 -7.12 -3.40 -11.04
N THR A 122 -6.33 -3.78 -10.04
CA THR A 122 -6.09 -2.96 -8.86
C THR A 122 -4.60 -2.86 -8.57
N GLY A 123 -4.11 -1.63 -8.43
CA GLY A 123 -2.74 -1.34 -8.04
C GLY A 123 -2.72 -0.65 -6.68
N SER A 124 -1.71 -0.94 -5.86
CA SER A 124 -1.51 -0.26 -4.58
C SER A 124 -0.05 0.03 -4.32
N SER A 125 0.17 1.03 -3.48
CA SER A 125 1.50 1.43 -3.00
C SER A 125 1.38 1.96 -1.59
N ILE A 126 2.40 1.69 -0.79
CA ILE A 126 2.50 2.09 0.61
C ILE A 126 3.76 2.94 0.75
N GLN A 127 3.64 4.07 1.44
CA GLN A 127 4.79 4.86 1.83
C GLN A 127 4.74 5.18 3.30
N GLN A 128 5.90 5.06 3.92
CA GLN A 128 6.07 5.50 5.29
C GLN A 128 6.16 7.02 5.35
N THR A 129 5.61 7.57 6.43
CA THR A 129 5.46 9.01 6.58
C THR A 129 6.68 9.69 7.18
N ALA A 130 7.44 8.95 7.99
CA ALA A 130 8.56 9.45 8.78
C ALA A 130 8.20 10.76 9.52
N TRP A 131 7.05 10.75 10.21
CA TRP A 131 6.56 11.89 10.97
C TRP A 131 7.59 12.35 12.00
N THR A 132 8.02 13.61 11.88
CA THR A 132 9.05 14.25 12.69
C THR A 132 8.50 15.60 13.14
N GLU A 133 8.44 15.79 14.46
CA GLU A 133 7.98 17.02 15.10
C GLU A 133 8.80 18.23 14.63
N GLY A 134 8.14 19.34 14.30
CA GLY A 134 8.76 20.55 13.77
C GLY A 134 9.13 20.51 12.28
N SER A 135 8.92 19.37 11.60
CA SER A 135 9.16 19.22 10.16
C SER A 135 7.87 18.98 9.39
N ASN A 136 7.22 17.84 9.62
CA ASN A 136 5.98 17.40 8.96
C ASN A 136 4.92 16.93 9.98
N ALA A 137 5.21 17.10 11.27
CA ALA A 137 4.26 16.96 12.37
C ALA A 137 4.38 18.19 13.30
N THR A 138 3.25 18.65 13.80
CA THR A 138 3.14 19.76 14.74
C THR A 138 2.21 19.39 15.88
N LYS A 139 2.72 19.37 17.10
CA LYS A 139 1.95 19.18 18.33
C LYS A 139 1.21 20.49 18.67
N LEU A 140 -0.09 20.37 18.87
CA LEU A 140 -0.96 21.42 19.34
C LEU A 140 -1.44 21.09 20.76
N PRO A 141 -1.97 22.06 21.52
CA PRO A 141 -2.56 21.79 22.83
C PRO A 141 -3.68 20.74 22.78
N ASN A 142 -4.42 20.68 21.67
CA ASN A 142 -5.59 19.82 21.48
C ASN A 142 -5.30 18.57 20.62
N GLY A 143 -4.06 18.31 20.21
CA GLY A 143 -3.77 17.16 19.36
C GLY A 143 -2.49 17.30 18.57
N ARG A 144 -2.44 16.67 17.39
CA ARG A 144 -1.28 16.73 16.50
C ARG A 144 -1.73 16.87 15.05
N VAL A 145 -1.13 17.82 14.34
CA VAL A 145 -1.28 17.99 12.89
C VAL A 145 -0.12 17.28 12.20
N PHE A 146 -0.42 16.52 11.15
CA PHE A 146 0.54 15.94 10.22
C PHE A 146 0.27 16.55 8.87
N ALA A 147 1.30 17.09 8.23
CA ALA A 147 1.15 17.73 6.94
C ALA A 147 2.38 17.50 6.08
N ARG A 148 2.18 17.43 4.77
CA ARG A 148 3.27 17.31 3.81
C ARG A 148 3.16 18.42 2.78
N LYS A 149 4.22 19.23 2.68
CA LYS A 149 4.25 20.37 1.75
C LYS A 149 4.51 19.95 0.31
N SER A 150 5.28 18.89 0.12
CA SER A 150 5.61 18.37 -1.21
C SER A 150 4.67 17.25 -1.61
N GLU A 151 4.46 17.14 -2.91
CA GLU A 151 3.80 15.99 -3.52
C GLU A 151 4.44 14.67 -3.07
N TRP A 152 3.59 13.66 -2.93
CA TRP A 152 3.97 12.31 -2.61
C TRP A 152 3.76 11.40 -3.82
N LEU A 153 4.83 10.74 -4.26
CA LEU A 153 4.80 9.88 -5.44
C LEU A 153 4.71 8.42 -5.03
N PHE A 154 3.59 7.78 -5.32
CA PHE A 154 3.27 6.39 -4.98
C PHE A 154 3.44 5.49 -6.21
N PRO A 155 4.64 4.95 -6.48
CA PRO A 155 4.82 3.97 -7.54
C PRO A 155 4.06 2.70 -7.19
N LEU A 156 3.14 2.29 -8.04
CA LEU A 156 2.31 1.11 -7.82
C LEU A 156 3.09 -0.16 -8.07
N GLY A 157 2.90 -1.13 -7.17
CA GLY A 157 3.41 -2.48 -7.35
C GLY A 157 2.66 -3.24 -8.44
N LYS A 158 2.80 -4.57 -8.41
CA LYS A 158 2.12 -5.45 -9.35
C LYS A 158 0.59 -5.24 -9.30
N LEU A 159 -0.02 -5.10 -10.48
CA LEU A 159 -1.48 -5.07 -10.59
C LEU A 159 -2.08 -6.44 -10.24
N GLN A 160 -3.12 -6.40 -9.42
CA GLN A 160 -3.91 -7.55 -9.01
C GLN A 160 -5.23 -7.54 -9.76
N THR A 161 -5.63 -8.68 -10.32
CA THR A 161 -6.97 -8.84 -10.89
C THR A 161 -7.94 -9.18 -9.78
N GLY A 162 -8.97 -8.36 -9.60
CA GLY A 162 -10.14 -8.71 -8.81
C GLY A 162 -11.13 -9.48 -9.69
N SER A 163 -11.52 -10.67 -9.23
CA SER A 163 -12.63 -11.46 -9.76
C SER A 163 -13.92 -11.14 -9.03
#